data_AF-A0A317D6T3-F1
#
_entry.id   AF-A0A317D6T3-F1
#
_cell.length_a   1.000
_cell.length_b   1.000
_cell.length_c   1.000
_cell.angle_alpha   90.00
_cell.angle_beta   90.00
_cell.angle_gamma   90.00
#
_symmetry.space_group_name_H-M   'P 1'
#
loop_
_entity.id
_entity.type
_entity.pdbx_description
1 polymer ?
#
loop_
_entity_poly.entity_id
_entity_poly.type
_entity_poly.pdbx_seq_one_letter_code
_entity_poly.pdbx_strand_id
1 'polypeptide(L)'
;QTGRAGVRRCVPDAPGGGTVLLAAPPGVPLDPRFGVGSAAAHAASGALPLTGDWPSLRRDVDTAADLTAAARLGLGPRTAALLAAGRPVRSAG
;
A
#
# COMPACT_ATOMS: atom_id res chain seq x y z
N GLN A 1 -7.07 -11.93 15.44
CA GLN A 1 -5.72 -11.46 15.84
C GLN A 1 -5.81 -10.82 17.21
N THR A 2 -5.37 -11.50 18.26
CA THR A 2 -5.12 -10.88 19.57
C THR A 2 -3.75 -10.20 19.49
N GLY A 3 -3.73 -9.00 18.91
CA GLY A 3 -2.51 -8.23 18.77
C GLY A 3 -2.00 -7.77 20.13
N ARG A 4 -0.69 -7.86 20.37
CA ARG A 4 -0.03 -7.22 21.53
C ARG A 4 -0.45 -5.75 21.55
N ALA A 5 -1.10 -5.32 22.63
CA ALA A 5 -1.51 -3.93 22.82
C ALA A 5 -0.28 -3.01 22.85
N GLY A 6 -0.44 -1.76 22.42
CA GLY A 6 0.61 -0.74 22.55
C GLY A 6 1.77 -0.81 21.55
N VAL A 7 1.61 -1.50 20.42
CA VAL A 7 2.66 -1.57 19.39
C VAL A 7 2.10 -1.24 18.01
N ARG A 8 2.92 -0.54 17.21
CA ARG A 8 2.60 -0.16 15.84
C ARG A 8 2.39 -1.36 14.93
N ARG A 9 1.66 -1.13 13.86
CA ARG A 9 1.28 -2.13 12.89
C ARG A 9 1.46 -1.61 11.48
N CYS A 10 1.99 -2.43 10.59
CA CYS A 10 2.13 -2.07 9.18
C CYS A 10 1.51 -3.11 8.26
N VAL A 11 1.04 -2.67 7.10
CA VAL A 11 0.69 -3.54 5.98
C VAL A 11 1.71 -3.26 4.88
N PRO A 12 2.56 -4.23 4.50
CA PRO A 12 3.42 -4.05 3.35
C PRO A 12 2.59 -4.04 2.06
N ASP A 13 3.09 -3.33 1.06
CA ASP A 13 2.59 -3.40 -0.31
C ASP A 13 2.66 -4.84 -0.87
N ALA A 14 2.09 -5.06 -2.04
CA ALA A 14 2.05 -6.37 -2.67
C ALA A 14 3.44 -6.87 -3.13
N PRO A 15 4.35 -6.02 -3.66
CA PRO A 15 5.75 -6.41 -3.88
C PRO A 15 6.54 -6.71 -2.59
N GLY A 16 6.12 -6.16 -1.46
CA GLY A 16 6.71 -6.36 -0.13
C GLY A 16 7.80 -5.36 0.26
N GLY A 17 8.17 -4.42 -0.62
CA GLY A 17 9.23 -3.44 -0.37
C GLY A 17 8.72 -2.17 0.32
N GLY A 18 7.49 -1.76 0.01
CA GLY A 18 6.83 -0.57 0.52
C GLY A 18 5.84 -0.87 1.65
N THR A 19 5.28 0.19 2.23
CA THR A 19 4.22 0.11 3.23
C THR A 19 3.00 0.89 2.73
N VAL A 20 1.85 0.21 2.62
CA VAL A 20 0.58 0.83 2.22
C VAL A 20 -0.20 1.40 3.40
N LEU A 21 0.06 0.89 4.61
CA LEU A 21 -0.57 1.37 5.83
C LEU A 21 0.37 1.23 7.02
N LEU A 22 0.46 2.29 7.82
CA LEU A 22 1.08 2.28 9.15
C LEU A 22 0.04 2.78 10.15
N ALA A 23 -0.15 2.05 11.24
CA ALA A 23 -1.08 2.39 12.30
C ALA A 23 -0.38 2.33 13.67
N ALA A 24 -0.74 3.27 14.54
CA ALA A 24 -0.31 3.29 15.93
C ALA A 24 -1.53 3.30 16.85
N PRO A 25 -1.52 2.57 17.97
CA PRO A 25 -2.55 2.70 19.00
C PRO A 25 -2.41 4.06 19.72
N PRO A 26 -3.45 4.52 20.45
CA PRO A 26 -3.39 5.74 21.24
C PRO A 26 -2.19 5.79 22.18
N GLY A 27 -1.55 6.96 22.30
CA GLY A 27 -0.39 7.16 23.15
C GLY A 27 0.94 6.61 22.60
N VAL A 28 0.93 5.95 21.45
CA VAL A 28 2.15 5.49 20.77
C VAL A 28 2.47 6.42 19.59
N PRO A 29 3.67 7.04 19.53
CA PRO A 29 4.07 7.83 18.38
C PRO A 29 4.05 7.02 17.09
N LEU A 30 3.59 7.61 15.99
CA LEU A 30 3.50 6.92 14.70
C LEU A 30 4.89 6.59 14.10
N ASP A 31 5.88 7.48 14.26
CA ASP A 31 7.26 7.39 13.70
C ASP A 31 7.28 6.82 12.26
N PRO A 32 6.72 7.57 11.29
CA PRO A 32 6.60 7.14 9.90
C PRO A 32 7.96 7.14 9.20
N ARG A 33 8.22 6.08 8.42
CA ARG A 33 9.45 5.87 7.64
C ARG A 33 9.12 5.41 6.22
N PHE A 34 8.17 6.10 5.59
CA PHE A 34 7.75 5.83 4.21
C PHE A 34 8.86 6.14 3.20
N GLY A 35 8.75 5.55 2.01
CA GLY A 35 9.74 5.62 0.95
C GLY A 35 10.25 4.23 0.57
N VAL A 36 11.34 4.22 -0.21
CA VAL A 36 12.01 2.99 -0.66
C VAL A 36 12.47 2.17 0.55
N GLY A 37 12.10 0.89 0.59
CA GLY A 37 12.45 -0.02 1.69
C GLY A 37 11.68 0.23 2.99
N SER A 38 10.57 0.98 2.94
CA SER A 38 9.78 1.33 4.12
C SER A 38 9.22 0.13 4.88
N ALA A 39 8.93 -1.00 4.20
CA ALA A 39 8.52 -2.23 4.90
C ALA A 39 9.57 -2.68 5.93
N ALA A 40 10.84 -2.73 5.51
CA ALA A 40 11.96 -3.09 6.38
C ALA A 40 12.22 -2.01 7.43
N ALA A 41 12.13 -0.73 7.06
CA ALA A 41 12.34 0.39 7.99
C ALA A 41 11.30 0.42 9.13
N HIS A 42 10.03 0.10 8.84
CA HIS A 42 8.98 -0.03 9.85
C HIS A 42 9.15 -1.29 10.71
N ALA A 43 9.52 -2.42 10.12
CA ALA A 43 9.82 -3.63 10.90
C ALA A 43 10.98 -3.38 11.88
N ALA A 44 12.06 -2.74 11.41
CA ALA A 44 13.21 -2.37 12.24
C ALA A 44 12.87 -1.31 13.31
N SER A 45 11.85 -0.49 13.09
CA SER A 45 11.34 0.45 14.09
C SER A 45 10.41 -0.20 15.13
N GLY A 46 10.15 -1.51 14.99
CA GLY A 46 9.32 -2.29 15.92
C GLY A 46 7.85 -2.37 15.55
N ALA A 47 7.45 -1.93 14.35
CA ALA A 47 6.10 -2.20 13.85
C ALA A 47 5.96 -3.70 13.50
N LEU A 48 4.83 -4.30 13.87
CA LEU A 48 4.53 -5.68 13.50
C LEU A 48 3.65 -5.73 12.24
N PRO A 49 3.80 -6.74 11.37
CA PRO A 49 2.94 -6.86 10.20
C PRO A 49 1.50 -7.18 10.62
N LEU A 50 0.53 -6.57 9.94
CA LEU A 50 -0.85 -7.03 9.94
C LEU A 50 -1.01 -8.09 8.86
N THR A 51 -1.49 -9.26 9.28
CA THR A 51 -1.74 -10.40 8.41
C THR A 51 -3.22 -10.41 8.05
N GLY A 52 -3.54 -10.14 6.79
CA GLY A 52 -4.90 -10.13 6.28
C GLY A 52 -4.85 -10.15 4.77
N ASP A 53 -5.83 -10.83 4.17
CA ASP A 53 -6.00 -10.87 2.73
C ASP A 53 -6.75 -9.61 2.28
N TRP A 54 -5.97 -8.56 2.02
CA TRP A 54 -6.47 -7.26 1.58
C TRP A 54 -5.79 -6.88 0.26
N PRO A 55 -6.07 -7.61 -0.84
CA PRO A 55 -5.35 -7.44 -2.10
C PRO A 55 -5.51 -6.03 -2.66
N SER A 56 -6.68 -5.41 -2.49
CA SER A 56 -6.93 -4.01 -2.90
C SER A 56 -6.15 -2.99 -2.06
N LEU A 57 -6.00 -3.21 -0.75
CA LEU A 57 -5.20 -2.34 0.12
C LEU A 57 -3.71 -2.46 -0.21
N ARG A 58 -3.23 -3.68 -0.48
CA ARG A 58 -1.82 -3.98 -0.76
C ARG A 58 -1.36 -3.52 -2.14
N ARG A 59 -2.28 -3.17 -3.05
CA ARG A 59 -1.94 -2.73 -4.40
C ARG A 59 -2.05 -1.21 -4.50
N ASP A 60 -0.96 -0.54 -4.15
CA ASP A 60 -0.70 0.82 -4.61
C ASP A 60 -0.50 0.87 -6.15
N VAL A 61 -0.63 2.06 -6.71
CA VAL A 61 -0.59 2.29 -8.16
C VAL A 61 0.40 3.39 -8.47
N ASP A 62 1.67 2.99 -8.65
CA ASP A 62 2.75 3.90 -9.04
C ASP A 62 3.06 3.81 -10.55
N THR A 63 2.83 2.64 -11.15
CA THR A 63 3.13 2.37 -12.56
C THR A 63 1.90 1.94 -13.36
N ALA A 64 2.01 1.97 -14.69
CA ALA A 64 0.96 1.46 -15.58
C ALA A 64 0.69 -0.05 -15.38
N ALA A 65 1.72 -0.82 -15.00
CA ALA A 65 1.57 -2.23 -14.67
C ALA A 65 0.76 -2.42 -13.39
N ASP A 66 1.00 -1.58 -12.38
CA ASP A 66 0.23 -1.58 -11.13
C ASP A 66 -1.24 -1.20 -11.37
N LEU A 67 -1.49 -0.21 -12.22
CA LEU A 67 -2.86 0.18 -12.59
C LEU A 67 -3.60 -0.99 -13.27
N THR A 68 -2.91 -1.72 -14.15
CA THR A 68 -3.46 -2.92 -14.78
C THR A 68 -3.74 -4.02 -13.76
N ALA A 69 -2.87 -4.19 -12.76
CA ALA A 69 -3.11 -5.12 -11.67
C ALA A 69 -4.29 -4.70 -10.79
N ALA A 70 -4.40 -3.42 -10.44
CA ALA A 70 -5.51 -2.85 -9.68
C ALA A 70 -6.84 -2.95 -10.44
N ALA A 71 -6.83 -2.81 -11.77
CA ALA A 71 -8.00 -3.04 -12.61
C ALA A 71 -8.59 -4.44 -12.45
N ARG A 72 -7.75 -5.48 -12.33
CA ARG A 72 -8.18 -6.85 -12.07
C ARG A 72 -8.78 -7.06 -10.67
N LEU A 73 -8.41 -6.22 -9.70
CA LEU A 73 -8.96 -6.24 -8.34
C LEU A 73 -10.30 -5.47 -8.22
N GLY A 74 -10.66 -4.68 -9.23
CA GLY A 74 -11.84 -3.83 -9.24
C GLY A 74 -11.52 -2.39 -8.83
N LEU A 75 -11.52 -1.48 -9.80
CA LEU A 75 -11.33 -0.04 -9.55
C LEU A 75 -12.61 0.63 -9.07
N GLY A 76 -12.44 1.64 -8.22
CA GLY A 76 -13.53 2.55 -7.88
C GLY A 76 -14.03 3.36 -9.10
N PRO A 77 -15.26 3.88 -9.06
CA PRO A 77 -15.92 4.50 -10.22
C PRO A 77 -15.16 5.71 -10.78
N ARG A 78 -14.45 6.46 -9.93
CA ARG A 78 -13.68 7.63 -10.35
C ARG A 78 -12.47 7.24 -11.19
N THR A 79 -11.68 6.27 -10.74
CA THR A 79 -10.51 5.77 -11.48
C THR A 79 -10.91 5.02 -12.74
N ALA A 80 -11.98 4.21 -12.66
CA ALA A 80 -12.50 3.47 -13.82
C ALA A 80 -12.98 4.43 -14.93
N ALA A 81 -13.68 5.52 -14.59
CA ALA A 81 -14.11 6.51 -15.56
C ALA A 81 -12.93 7.21 -16.27
N LEU A 82 -11.87 7.55 -15.52
CA LEU A 82 -10.66 8.16 -16.09
C LEU A 82 -9.91 7.18 -17.00
N LEU A 83 -9.82 5.91 -16.60
CA LEU A 83 -9.16 4.87 -17.40
C LEU A 83 -9.92 4.62 -18.72
N ALA A 84 -11.26 4.61 -18.68
CA ALA A 84 -12.09 4.45 -19.87
C ALA A 84 -12.07 5.69 -20.80
N ALA A 85 -11.93 6.89 -20.23
CA ALA A 85 -11.81 8.13 -20.99
C ALA A 85 -10.39 8.39 -21.55
N GLY A 86 -9.40 7.61 -21.09
CA GLY A 86 -7.99 7.81 -21.43
C GLY A 86 -7.71 7.62 -22.93
N ARG A 87 -7.12 8.65 -23.55
CA ARG A 87 -6.46 8.51 -24.87
C ARG A 87 -5.13 7.77 -24.70
N PRO A 88 -4.68 6.98 -25.69
CA PRO A 88 -3.37 6.34 -25.62
C PRO A 88 -2.27 7.37 -25.45
N VAL A 89 -1.39 7.16 -24.45
CA VAL A 89 -0.14 7.91 -24.30
C VAL A 89 0.70 7.65 -25.54
N ARG A 90 1.12 8.71 -26.24
CA ARG A 90 2.12 8.58 -27.30
C ARG A 90 3.42 8.10 -26.65
N SER A 91 3.89 6.93 -27.06
CA SER A 91 5.25 6.50 -26.76
C SER A 91 6.22 7.53 -27.34
N ALA A 92 7.09 8.10 -26.50
CA ALA A 92 8.26 8.81 -27.01
C ALA A 92 9.15 7.76 -27.70
N GLY A 93 9.40 7.98 -28.99
CA GLY A 93 10.33 7.18 -29.80
C GLY A 93 11.78 7.52 -29.49
#